data_AF-A0A535FDG8-F1
#
_entry.id   AF-A0A535FDG8-F1
#
_cell.length_a   1.000
_cell.length_b   1.000
_cell.length_c   1.000
_cell.angle_alpha   90.00
_cell.angle_beta   90.00
_cell.angle_gamma   90.00
#
_symmetry.space_group_name_H-M   'P 1'
#
loop_
_entity.id
_entity.type
_entity.pdbx_description
1 polymer ?
#
loop_
_entity_poly.entity_id
_entity_poly.type
_entity_poly.pdbx_seq_one_letter_code
_entity_poly.pdbx_strand_id
1 'polypeptide(L)'
;MLYQTKGDPWNYQPSGETRWQLFFERLVDDGLCLASKKDALLTWPSRTAFRLPLIEKLIATVGNNQTPHTTSVLPDGVLVTGLGHIKFSLSRWGETNAKAYFGARYDVGVEA
;
A
#
# COMPACT_ATOMS: atom_id res chain seq x y z
N MET A 1 -1.57 12.98 24.38
CA MET A 1 -0.38 13.28 23.58
C MET A 1 0.43 11.99 23.50
N LEU A 2 0.22 11.17 22.47
CA LEU A 2 0.96 9.92 22.28
C LEU A 2 1.94 10.12 21.12
N TYR A 3 3.21 9.92 21.45
CA TYR A 3 4.36 10.01 20.56
C TYR A 3 4.16 9.14 19.31
N GLN A 4 4.12 9.77 18.13
CA GLN A 4 4.39 9.08 16.88
C GLN A 4 5.92 8.93 16.77
N THR A 5 6.44 7.76 17.15
CA THR A 5 7.59 7.23 16.40
C THR A 5 7.16 7.22 14.93
N LYS A 6 7.96 7.79 14.03
CA LYS A 6 7.81 7.69 12.57
C LYS A 6 7.96 6.19 12.18
N GLY A 7 6.97 5.39 12.55
CA GLY A 7 6.84 4.02 12.12
C GLY A 7 6.44 4.05 10.66
N ASP A 8 7.10 3.21 9.88
CA ASP A 8 6.75 3.02 8.48
C ASP A 8 5.26 2.64 8.38
N PRO A 9 4.38 3.44 7.74
CA PRO A 9 2.95 3.16 7.65
C PRO A 9 2.67 1.81 6.96
N TRP A 10 3.63 1.31 6.19
CA TRP A 10 3.61 0.00 5.55
C TRP A 10 3.71 -1.17 6.54
N ASN A 11 4.15 -0.94 7.78
CA ASN A 11 4.22 -1.98 8.83
C ASN A 11 2.88 -2.19 9.57
N TYR A 12 1.89 -1.33 9.35
CA TYR A 12 0.61 -1.36 10.07
C TYR A 12 -0.56 -1.64 9.13
N GLN A 13 -0.41 -2.63 8.26
CA GLN A 13 -1.42 -2.97 7.25
C GLN A 13 -2.63 -3.70 7.85
N PRO A 14 -3.86 -3.43 7.34
CA PRO A 14 -5.09 -3.99 7.87
C PRO A 14 -5.16 -5.52 7.98
N SER A 15 -4.53 -6.24 7.05
CA SER A 15 -4.55 -7.71 7.02
C SER A 15 -3.66 -8.35 8.09
N GLY A 16 -2.71 -7.62 8.66
CA GLY A 16 -1.77 -8.11 9.67
C GLY A 16 -2.16 -7.80 11.11
N GLU A 17 -3.24 -7.05 11.34
CA GLU A 17 -3.56 -6.55 12.68
C GLU A 17 -5.07 -6.45 12.97
N THR A 18 -5.53 -7.16 14.00
CA THR A 18 -6.95 -7.26 14.40
C THR A 18 -7.60 -5.91 14.72
N ARG A 19 -6.83 -4.91 15.16
CA ARG A 19 -7.36 -3.57 15.46
C ARG A 19 -8.05 -2.94 14.24
N TRP A 20 -7.54 -3.20 13.03
CA TRP A 20 -8.15 -2.71 11.80
C TRP A 20 -9.49 -3.36 11.50
N GLN A 21 -9.59 -4.68 11.71
CA GLN A 21 -10.85 -5.39 11.51
C GLN A 21 -11.96 -4.83 12.41
N LEU A 22 -11.68 -4.70 13.72
CA LEU A 22 -12.62 -4.13 14.69
C LEU A 22 -13.01 -2.69 14.35
N PHE A 23 -12.04 -1.90 13.89
CA PHE A 23 -12.28 -0.53 13.47
C PHE A 23 -13.22 -0.46 12.26
N PHE A 24 -13.01 -1.28 11.23
CA PHE A 24 -13.90 -1.29 10.06
C PHE A 24 -15.26 -1.90 10.34
N GLU A 25 -15.35 -2.91 11.22
CA GLU A 25 -16.63 -3.41 11.71
C GLU A 25 -17.43 -2.27 12.34
N ARG A 26 -16.80 -1.46 13.20
CA ARG A 26 -17.46 -0.29 13.78
C ARG A 26 -17.94 0.71 12.73
N LEU A 27 -17.14 0.98 11.69
CA LEU A 27 -17.56 1.88 10.61
C LEU A 27 -18.73 1.32 9.80
N VAL A 28 -18.83 0.01 9.66
CA VAL A 28 -19.98 -0.64 9.02
C VAL A 28 -21.22 -0.50 9.90
N ASP A 29 -21.10 -0.76 11.20
CA ASP A 29 -22.20 -0.62 12.16
C ASP A 29 -22.72 0.82 12.24
N ASP A 30 -21.84 1.81 12.14
CA ASP A 30 -22.19 3.24 12.14
C ASP A 30 -22.70 3.73 10.76
N GLY A 31 -22.79 2.85 9.76
CA GLY A 31 -23.27 3.19 8.41
C GLY A 31 -22.28 4.02 7.56
N LEU A 32 -21.03 4.16 8.01
CA LEU A 32 -19.98 4.94 7.38
C LEU A 32 -19.18 4.15 6.34
N CYS A 33 -19.29 2.82 6.35
CA CYS A 33 -18.66 1.91 5.41
C CYS A 33 -19.64 0.83 4.98
N LEU A 34 -19.65 0.46 3.70
CA LEU A 34 -20.37 -0.74 3.27
C LEU A 34 -19.55 -1.98 3.61
N ALA A 35 -20.21 -3.08 3.99
CA ALA A 35 -19.53 -4.36 4.27
C ALA A 35 -18.61 -4.78 3.11
N SER A 36 -19.07 -4.64 1.86
CA SER A 36 -18.25 -4.94 0.67
C SER A 36 -17.01 -4.05 0.53
N LYS A 37 -17.06 -2.80 1.00
CA LYS A 37 -15.91 -1.89 1.01
C LYS A 37 -14.92 -2.24 2.11
N LYS A 38 -15.39 -2.67 3.29
CA LYS A 38 -14.55 -3.24 4.33
C LYS A 38 -13.78 -4.43 3.78
N ASP A 39 -14.47 -5.40 3.19
CA ASP A 39 -13.86 -6.64 2.71
C ASP A 39 -12.80 -6.33 1.65
N ALA A 40 -13.12 -5.48 0.68
CA ALA A 40 -12.16 -5.02 -0.32
C ALA A 40 -10.91 -4.37 0.30
N LEU A 41 -11.10 -3.53 1.33
CA LEU A 41 -10.00 -2.86 2.02
C LEU A 41 -9.13 -3.85 2.79
N LEU A 42 -9.72 -4.83 3.47
CA LEU A 42 -8.98 -5.86 4.21
C LEU A 42 -8.20 -6.80 3.27
N THR A 43 -8.67 -7.01 2.03
CA THR A 43 -7.99 -7.83 1.02
C THR A 43 -6.97 -7.07 0.16
N TRP A 44 -7.01 -5.73 0.15
CA TRP A 44 -6.14 -4.91 -0.69
C TRP A 44 -4.64 -5.01 -0.36
N PRO A 45 -4.21 -5.11 0.91
CA PRO A 45 -2.80 -5.20 1.23
C PRO A 45 -2.17 -6.44 0.61
N SER A 46 -1.14 -6.26 -0.21
CA SER A 46 -0.46 -7.33 -0.91
C SER A 46 1.03 -7.06 -1.01
N ARG A 47 1.81 -8.13 -1.21
CA ARG A 47 3.26 -8.08 -1.42
C ARG A 47 3.58 -8.88 -2.67
N THR A 48 3.97 -8.20 -3.75
CA THR A 48 4.25 -8.83 -5.05
C THR A 48 5.72 -8.67 -5.39
N ALA A 49 6.41 -9.79 -5.61
CA ALA A 49 7.81 -9.82 -6.00
C ALA A 49 7.95 -9.53 -7.51
N PHE A 50 8.85 -8.63 -7.86
CA PHE A 50 9.24 -8.35 -9.24
C PHE A 50 10.69 -8.79 -9.44
N ARG A 51 10.90 -9.72 -10.36
CA ARG A 51 12.23 -10.23 -10.70
C ARG A 51 12.46 -10.04 -12.18
N LEU A 52 13.55 -9.36 -12.52
CA LEU A 52 13.98 -9.26 -13.90
C LEU A 52 14.54 -10.60 -14.37
N PRO A 53 14.20 -11.04 -15.60
CA PRO A 53 14.88 -12.14 -16.25
C PRO A 53 16.39 -11.88 -16.29
N LEU A 54 17.20 -12.94 -16.09
CA LEU A 54 18.66 -12.84 -16.08
C LEU A 54 19.22 -12.14 -17.33
N ILE A 55 18.61 -12.39 -18.49
CA ILE A 55 18.99 -11.78 -19.77
C ILE A 55 18.82 -10.25 -19.74
N GLU A 56 17.73 -9.74 -19.15
CA GLU A 56 17.50 -8.29 -19.04
C GLU A 56 18.49 -7.64 -18.07
N LYS A 57 18.83 -8.32 -16.97
CA LYS A 57 19.88 -7.87 -16.05
C LYS A 57 21.25 -7.77 -16.74
N LEU A 58 21.57 -8.75 -17.57
CA LEU A 58 22.81 -8.77 -18.37
C LEU A 58 22.82 -7.64 -19.40
N ILE A 59 21.72 -7.44 -20.14
CA ILE A 59 21.58 -6.34 -21.10
C ILE A 59 21.73 -4.98 -20.42
N ALA A 60 21.08 -4.76 -19.28
CA ALA A 60 21.22 -3.51 -18.50
C ALA A 60 22.67 -3.28 -18.00
N THR A 61 23.38 -4.35 -17.64
CA THR A 61 24.78 -4.27 -17.20
C THR A 61 25.73 -3.93 -18.36
N VAL A 62 25.49 -4.50 -19.54
CA VAL A 62 26.32 -4.30 -20.74
C VAL A 62 26.02 -2.97 -21.45
N GLY A 63 24.76 -2.51 -21.43
CA GLY A 63 24.29 -1.30 -22.10
C GLY A 63 24.71 0.03 -21.46
N ASN A 64 25.19 0.03 -20.21
CA ASN A 64 25.65 1.24 -19.51
C ASN A 64 26.88 1.91 -20.15
N ASN A 65 27.49 1.32 -21.18
CA ASN A 65 28.61 1.93 -21.92
C ASN A 65 28.20 2.71 -23.19
N GLN A 66 26.93 2.69 -23.64
CA GLN A 66 26.53 3.39 -24.87
C GLN A 66 25.09 3.93 -24.82
N THR A 67 24.94 5.18 -24.32
CA THR A 67 23.83 6.14 -24.55
C THR A 67 22.36 5.75 -24.25
N PRO A 68 21.53 6.73 -23.83
CA PRO A 68 20.32 6.49 -23.06
C PRO A 68 19.09 6.32 -23.96
N HIS A 69 18.76 5.08 -24.31
CA HIS A 69 17.44 4.78 -24.89
C HIS A 69 16.64 3.89 -23.93
N THR A 70 15.88 4.58 -23.07
CA THR A 70 14.50 4.25 -22.69
C THR A 70 14.15 2.77 -22.68
N THR A 71 14.62 2.05 -21.67
CA THR A 71 13.79 1.02 -21.06
C THR A 71 13.93 1.24 -19.58
N SER A 72 12.92 1.86 -18.97
CA SER A 72 12.83 2.02 -17.52
C SER A 72 12.56 0.66 -16.92
N VAL A 73 13.57 -0.21 -16.93
CA VAL A 73 13.50 -1.55 -16.38
C VAL A 73 13.49 -1.38 -14.87
N LEU A 74 12.35 -1.62 -14.24
CA LEU A 74 12.25 -1.60 -12.78
C LEU A 74 13.21 -2.65 -12.23
N PRO A 75 14.20 -2.27 -11.40
CA PRO A 75 15.15 -3.22 -10.82
C PRO A 75 14.40 -4.22 -9.94
N ASP A 76 14.99 -5.39 -9.67
CA ASP A 76 14.43 -6.37 -8.73
C ASP A 76 13.95 -5.71 -7.44
N GLY A 77 12.79 -6.12 -6.96
CA GLY A 77 12.20 -5.54 -5.78
C GLY A 77 10.83 -6.11 -5.46
N VAL A 78 10.17 -5.44 -4.54
CA VAL A 78 8.86 -5.83 -4.04
C VAL A 78 7.92 -4.64 -4.10
N LEU A 79 6.77 -4.82 -4.77
CA LEU A 79 5.65 -3.91 -4.68
C LEU A 79 4.81 -4.28 -3.47
N VAL A 80 4.71 -3.35 -2.52
CA VAL A 80 3.79 -3.43 -1.39
C VAL A 80 2.58 -2.56 -1.71
N THR A 81 1.39 -3.14 -1.72
CA THR A 81 0.12 -2.40 -1.77
C THR A 81 -0.53 -2.42 -0.40
N GLY A 82 -1.32 -1.40 -0.10
CA GLY A 82 -1.88 -1.27 1.24
C GLY A 82 -2.77 -0.05 1.43
N LEU A 83 -3.25 0.09 2.67
CA LEU A 83 -3.93 1.29 3.13
C LEU A 83 -2.87 2.38 3.37
N GLY A 84 -3.02 3.51 2.70
CA GLY A 84 -2.18 4.69 2.93
C GLY A 84 -2.67 5.52 4.11
N HIS A 85 -3.93 5.95 4.07
CA HIS A 85 -4.59 6.63 5.20
C HIS A 85 -6.11 6.61 5.06
N ILE A 86 -6.80 6.99 6.14
CA ILE A 86 -8.26 7.22 6.15
C ILE A 86 -8.53 8.65 6.57
N LYS A 87 -9.40 9.32 5.83
CA LYS A 87 -9.89 10.66 6.14
C LYS A 87 -11.31 10.56 6.69
N PHE A 88 -11.51 11.14 7.87
CA PHE A 88 -12.82 11.37 8.46
C PHE A 88 -13.23 12.82 8.26
N SER A 89 -14.48 13.01 7.85
CA SER A 89 -15.15 14.29 7.86
C SER A 89 -16.27 14.20 8.88
N LEU A 90 -16.11 14.89 10.00
CA LEU A 90 -17.11 14.98 11.06
C LEU A 90 -17.84 16.32 10.93
N SER A 91 -19.17 16.31 11.04
CA SER A 91 -19.97 17.53 11.08
C SER A 91 -20.94 17.45 12.25
N ARG A 92 -21.10 18.56 12.99
CA ARG A 92 -22.06 18.64 14.09
C ARG A 92 -23.51 18.60 13.61
N TRP A 93 -23.75 19.06 12.39
CA TRP A 93 -25.09 19.28 11.82
C TRP A 93 -25.28 18.65 10.44
N GLY A 94 -24.27 17.93 9.95
CA GLY A 94 -24.28 17.29 8.63
C GLY A 94 -23.82 15.85 8.72
N GLU A 95 -23.81 15.18 7.57
CA GLU A 95 -23.45 13.78 7.50
C GLU A 95 -21.96 13.56 7.82
N THR A 96 -21.70 12.54 8.64
CA THR A 96 -20.35 12.04 8.84
C THR A 96 -19.94 11.21 7.62
N ASN A 97 -18.70 11.36 7.16
CA ASN A 97 -18.18 10.64 6.01
C ASN A 97 -16.76 10.11 6.30
N ALA A 98 -16.46 8.92 5.77
CA ALA A 98 -15.13 8.34 5.80
C ALA A 98 -14.66 7.99 4.37
N LYS A 99 -13.39 8.29 4.07
CA LYS A 99 -12.72 7.92 2.82
C LYS A 99 -11.39 7.24 3.11
N ALA A 100 -11.18 6.06 2.54
CA ALA A 100 -9.90 5.37 2.58
C ALA A 100 -9.11 5.64 1.30
N TYR A 101 -7.80 5.79 1.44
CA TYR A 101 -6.87 5.98 0.34
C TYR A 101 -5.92 4.79 0.27
N PHE A 102 -5.91 4.15 -0.89
CA PHE A 102 -4.97 3.08 -1.20
C PHE A 102 -3.62 3.67 -1.59
N GLY A 103 -2.55 2.99 -1.19
CA GLY A 103 -1.20 3.31 -1.62
C GLY A 103 -0.52 2.11 -2.26
N ALA A 104 0.60 2.39 -2.90
CA ALA A 104 1.62 1.41 -3.22
C ALA A 104 3.02 1.98 -2.95
N ARG A 105 3.97 1.11 -2.58
CA ARG A 105 5.40 1.41 -2.47
C ARG A 105 6.20 0.32 -3.16
N TYR A 106 7.24 0.71 -3.90
CA TYR A 106 8.19 -0.21 -4.49
C TYR A 106 9.51 -0.19 -3.71
N ASP A 107 9.88 -1.33 -3.14
CA ASP A 107 11.11 -1.52 -2.39
C ASP A 107 12.14 -2.21 -3.28
N VAL A 108 13.15 -1.46 -3.74
CA VAL A 108 14.22 -1.95 -4.62
C VAL A 108 15.21 -2.79 -3.82
N GLY A 109 15.67 -3.90 -4.39
CA GLY A 109 16.76 -4.72 -3.83
C GLY A 109 16.37 -5.55 -2.60
N VAL A 110 15.08 -5.64 -2.29
CA VAL A 110 14.56 -6.48 -1.21
C VAL A 110 14.11 -7.82 -1.81
N GLU A 111 14.68 -8.93 -1.34
CA GLU A 111 14.16 -10.25 -1.68
C GLU A 111 12.81 -10.50 -0.99
N ALA A 112 11.89 -11.13 -1.72
CA ALA A 112 10.55 -11.45 -1.25
C ALA A 112 10.56 -12.48 -0.11
#